data_AF-A0AAW9HEK0-F1
#
_entry.id   AF-A0AAW9HEK0-F1
#
_cell.length_a   1.000
_cell.length_b   1.000
_cell.length_c   1.000
_cell.angle_alpha   90.00
_cell.angle_beta   90.00
_cell.angle_gamma   90.00
#
_symmetry.space_group_name_H-M   'P 1'
#
loop_
_entity.id
_entity.type
_entity.pdbx_description
1 polymer ?
#
loop_
_entity_poly.entity_id
_entity_poly.type
_entity_poly.pdbx_seq_one_letter_code
_entity_poly.pdbx_strand_id
1 'polypeptide(L)'
;MKIILLFIGVLLGTGGAWLYQWMKPSSDDPYFFLNPKPNYIGDKTYSIEKDINLFKKGEAFDFIFWDTPQQKPKLLYLFPLSSPSPHILLKVKNEDFTNGSNSIIDTFKENINPIINFELYKIKNDLTEELIERKIMRNFEFYTIDNGNLFFYITDQIKQYGQYRIHIDVLSDDGKLKGDYLTYSIYIEQKFVK
;
A
#
# COMPACT_ATOMS: atom_id res chain seq x y z
N MET A 1 -32.28 -48.66 -9.97
CA MET A 1 -31.44 -48.28 -8.79
C MET A 1 -29.97 -48.06 -9.12
N LYS A 2 -29.23 -49.02 -9.68
CA LYS A 2 -27.77 -48.88 -9.93
C LYS A 2 -27.39 -47.68 -10.82
N ILE A 3 -28.17 -47.38 -11.85
CA ILE A 3 -27.94 -46.25 -12.76
C ILE A 3 -28.15 -44.90 -12.04
N ILE A 4 -29.17 -44.79 -11.20
CA ILE A 4 -29.47 -43.57 -10.42
C ILE A 4 -28.35 -43.29 -9.40
N LEU A 5 -27.87 -44.34 -8.72
CA LEU A 5 -26.71 -44.26 -7.82
C LEU A 5 -25.44 -43.80 -8.55
N LEU A 6 -25.23 -44.30 -9.77
CA LEU A 6 -24.11 -43.88 -10.62
C LEU A 6 -24.21 -42.38 -10.98
N PHE A 7 -25.38 -41.91 -11.40
CA PHE A 7 -25.58 -40.49 -11.72
C PHE A 7 -25.39 -39.58 -10.51
N ILE A 8 -25.86 -39.98 -9.33
CA ILE A 8 -25.63 -39.23 -8.09
C ILE A 8 -24.13 -39.18 -7.76
N GLY A 9 -23.43 -40.31 -7.89
CA GLY A 9 -21.97 -40.37 -7.68
C GLY A 9 -21.20 -39.46 -8.64
N VAL A 10 -21.58 -39.43 -9.92
CA VAL A 10 -20.98 -38.53 -10.92
C VAL A 10 -21.27 -37.08 -10.56
N LEU A 11 -22.51 -36.71 -10.25
CA LEU A 11 -22.89 -35.35 -9.85
C LEU A 11 -22.15 -34.86 -8.61
N LEU A 12 -22.01 -35.71 -7.59
CA LEU A 12 -21.26 -35.38 -6.38
C LEU A 12 -19.76 -35.27 -6.64
N GLY A 13 -19.20 -36.15 -7.49
CA GLY A 13 -17.80 -36.10 -7.88
C GLY A 13 -17.46 -34.85 -8.70
N THR A 14 -18.22 -34.58 -9.76
CA THR A 14 -18.02 -33.39 -10.61
C THR A 14 -18.35 -32.11 -9.85
N GLY A 15 -19.44 -32.10 -9.08
CA GLY A 15 -19.83 -30.95 -8.26
C GLY A 15 -18.80 -30.64 -7.17
N GLY A 16 -18.27 -31.67 -6.50
CA GLY A 16 -17.21 -31.53 -5.50
C GLY A 16 -15.91 -31.00 -6.11
N ALA A 17 -15.49 -31.50 -7.27
CA ALA A 17 -14.31 -31.00 -7.98
C ALA A 17 -14.48 -29.54 -8.43
N TRP A 18 -15.67 -29.18 -8.92
CA TRP A 18 -15.99 -27.81 -9.31
C TRP A 18 -16.01 -26.86 -8.11
N LEU A 19 -16.64 -27.27 -7.00
CA LEU A 19 -16.62 -26.52 -5.74
C LEU A 19 -15.18 -26.35 -5.25
N TYR A 20 -14.36 -27.39 -5.28
CA TYR A 20 -12.96 -27.31 -4.89
C TYR A 20 -12.18 -26.32 -5.76
N GLN A 21 -12.33 -26.36 -7.08
CA GLN A 21 -11.69 -25.39 -7.98
C GLN A 21 -12.18 -23.95 -7.77
N TRP A 22 -13.47 -23.77 -7.46
CA TRP A 22 -14.05 -22.46 -7.16
C TRP A 22 -13.61 -21.89 -5.80
N MET A 23 -13.47 -22.78 -4.81
CA MET A 23 -13.09 -22.46 -3.43
C MET A 23 -11.59 -22.41 -3.22
N LYS A 24 -10.78 -22.97 -4.14
CA LYS A 24 -9.32 -22.90 -4.06
C LYS A 24 -8.91 -21.41 -4.05
N PRO A 25 -8.33 -20.90 -2.96
CA PRO A 25 -7.78 -19.55 -2.96
C PRO A 25 -6.69 -19.51 -4.01
N SER A 26 -6.67 -18.47 -4.83
CA SER A 26 -5.64 -18.36 -5.86
C SER A 26 -4.33 -18.00 -5.13
N SER A 27 -3.45 -18.99 -4.97
CA SER A 27 -2.20 -18.83 -4.22
C SER A 27 -1.14 -18.06 -5.00
N ASP A 28 -1.34 -17.91 -6.31
CA ASP A 28 -0.28 -17.52 -7.22
C ASP A 28 -0.55 -16.10 -7.76
N ASP A 29 0.44 -15.24 -7.61
CA ASP A 29 0.43 -13.89 -8.19
C ASP A 29 0.82 -13.98 -9.68
N PRO A 30 -0.11 -13.75 -10.63
CA PRO A 30 0.20 -13.82 -12.05
C PRO A 30 1.19 -12.75 -12.51
N TYR A 31 1.40 -11.70 -11.69
CA TYR A 31 2.31 -10.60 -11.96
C TYR A 31 3.58 -10.67 -11.09
N PHE A 32 3.96 -11.85 -10.60
CA PHE A 32 5.12 -12.04 -9.70
C PHE A 32 6.43 -11.41 -10.21
N PHE A 33 6.59 -11.29 -11.53
CA PHE A 33 7.76 -10.69 -12.19
C PHE A 33 7.80 -9.16 -12.12
N LEU A 34 6.67 -8.49 -11.89
CA LEU A 34 6.61 -7.05 -11.68
C LEU A 34 6.97 -6.73 -10.22
N ASN A 35 8.11 -6.08 -10.02
CA ASN A 35 8.57 -5.62 -8.71
C ASN A 35 9.22 -4.24 -8.85
N PRO A 36 9.13 -3.38 -7.81
CA PRO A 36 8.38 -3.56 -6.58
C PRO A 36 6.88 -3.30 -6.78
N LYS A 37 6.02 -4.04 -6.07
CA LYS A 37 4.56 -3.83 -6.07
C LYS A 37 3.94 -4.16 -4.70
N PRO A 38 2.95 -3.39 -4.22
CA PRO A 38 2.20 -3.76 -3.04
C PRO A 38 1.16 -4.82 -3.45
N ASN A 39 1.04 -5.90 -2.68
CA ASN A 39 0.27 -7.09 -3.07
C ASN A 39 -0.52 -7.67 -1.89
N TYR A 40 -1.62 -8.35 -2.19
CA TYR A 40 -2.36 -9.14 -1.21
C TYR A 40 -2.42 -10.60 -1.68
N ILE A 41 -1.81 -11.52 -0.93
CA ILE A 41 -1.77 -12.95 -1.29
C ILE A 41 -2.33 -13.76 -0.11
N GLY A 42 -3.46 -14.43 -0.34
CA GLY A 42 -4.20 -15.10 0.73
C GLY A 42 -4.65 -14.08 1.77
N ASP A 43 -4.28 -14.27 3.04
CA ASP A 43 -4.56 -13.32 4.12
C ASP A 43 -3.36 -12.39 4.44
N LYS A 44 -2.30 -12.42 3.64
CA LYS A 44 -1.06 -11.66 3.88
C LYS A 44 -0.97 -10.43 2.98
N THR A 45 -0.69 -9.29 3.60
CA THR A 45 -0.37 -8.04 2.91
C THR A 45 1.14 -7.91 2.73
N TYR A 46 1.57 -7.63 1.50
CA TYR A 46 2.94 -7.29 1.16
C TYR A 46 2.98 -5.82 0.79
N SER A 47 3.64 -5.03 1.60
CA SER A 47 3.83 -3.60 1.37
C SER A 47 5.19 -3.33 0.77
N ILE A 48 5.31 -2.16 0.16
CA ILE A 48 6.60 -1.59 -0.22
C ILE A 48 7.03 -0.65 0.89
N GLU A 49 8.27 -0.76 1.30
CA GLU A 49 8.90 0.18 2.22
C GLU A 49 10.20 0.71 1.62
N LYS A 50 10.34 2.04 1.56
CA LYS A 50 11.53 2.72 1.05
C LYS A 50 11.92 3.88 1.95
N ASP A 51 13.12 3.82 2.49
CA ASP A 51 13.63 4.85 3.39
C ASP A 51 13.75 6.20 2.68
N ILE A 52 13.42 7.26 3.41
CA ILE A 52 13.52 8.65 2.99
C ILE A 52 14.11 9.46 4.14
N ASN A 53 14.86 10.51 3.82
CA ASN A 53 15.36 11.45 4.82
C ASN A 53 14.52 12.72 4.81
N LEU A 54 13.79 13.01 5.90
CA LEU A 54 12.91 14.19 5.98
C LEU A 54 13.57 15.41 6.65
N PHE A 55 14.81 15.30 7.12
CA PHE A 55 15.46 16.35 7.92
C PHE A 55 16.57 17.10 7.17
N LYS A 56 16.73 16.85 5.87
CA LYS A 56 17.69 17.52 5.01
C LYS A 56 16.97 18.18 3.83
N LYS A 57 16.77 19.49 3.92
CA LYS A 57 16.14 20.26 2.85
C LYS A 57 16.91 20.15 1.54
N GLY A 58 16.16 20.06 0.45
CA GLY A 58 16.67 19.90 -0.90
C GLY A 58 17.07 18.47 -1.23
N GLU A 59 16.91 17.51 -0.31
CA GLU A 59 16.98 16.10 -0.65
C GLU A 59 15.75 15.72 -1.48
N ALA A 60 15.97 14.92 -2.52
CA ALA A 60 14.94 14.42 -3.40
C ALA A 60 14.88 12.90 -3.32
N PHE A 61 13.66 12.37 -3.32
CA PHE A 61 13.38 10.94 -3.32
C PHE A 61 12.57 10.58 -4.56
N ASP A 62 13.06 9.58 -5.30
CA ASP A 62 12.42 9.07 -6.50
C ASP A 62 12.25 7.57 -6.42
N PHE A 63 11.03 7.11 -6.68
CA PHE A 63 10.71 5.70 -6.59
C PHE A 63 9.63 5.27 -7.57
N ILE A 64 9.86 4.15 -8.25
CA ILE A 64 8.93 3.57 -9.21
C ILE A 64 8.38 2.26 -8.67
N PHE A 65 7.07 2.06 -8.79
CA PHE A 65 6.40 0.83 -8.43
C PHE A 65 5.26 0.49 -9.39
N TRP A 66 4.76 -0.74 -9.28
CA TRP A 66 3.64 -1.22 -10.05
C TRP A 66 2.39 -1.31 -9.18
N ASP A 67 1.25 -0.86 -9.70
CA ASP A 67 -0.07 -1.28 -9.25
C ASP A 67 -0.63 -2.29 -10.25
N THR A 68 -0.90 -3.49 -9.77
CA THR A 68 -1.32 -4.62 -10.60
C THR A 68 -2.69 -5.13 -10.18
N PRO A 69 -3.49 -5.70 -11.09
CA PRO A 69 -4.74 -6.35 -10.73
C PRO A 69 -4.52 -7.38 -9.62
N GLN A 70 -5.12 -7.11 -8.48
CA GLN A 70 -5.08 -7.98 -7.31
C GLN A 70 -6.18 -9.04 -7.40
N GLN A 71 -5.92 -10.22 -6.84
CA GLN A 71 -6.99 -11.17 -6.66
C GLN A 71 -8.00 -10.61 -5.65
N LYS A 72 -9.28 -10.67 -6.01
CA LYS A 72 -10.34 -10.23 -5.10
C LYS A 72 -10.50 -11.25 -3.98
N PRO A 73 -10.36 -10.86 -2.70
CA PRO A 73 -10.75 -11.75 -1.63
C PRO A 73 -12.24 -12.04 -1.75
N LYS A 74 -12.61 -13.27 -1.39
CA LYS A 74 -13.99 -13.73 -1.44
C LYS A 74 -14.53 -13.83 -0.03
N LEU A 75 -15.60 -13.11 0.28
CA LEU A 75 -16.35 -13.33 1.51
C LEU A 75 -17.01 -14.71 1.45
N LEU A 76 -16.76 -15.54 2.46
CA LEU A 76 -17.22 -16.93 2.53
C LEU A 76 -16.86 -17.77 1.29
N TYR A 77 -15.78 -17.42 0.57
CA TYR A 77 -15.39 -18.05 -0.70
C TYR A 77 -16.41 -17.92 -1.85
N LEU A 78 -17.44 -17.09 -1.69
CA LEU A 78 -18.59 -16.99 -2.61
C LEU A 78 -18.77 -15.59 -3.20
N PHE A 79 -18.63 -14.53 -2.40
CA PHE A 79 -18.92 -13.16 -2.84
C PHE A 79 -17.61 -12.38 -3.03
N PRO A 80 -17.29 -11.91 -4.25
CA PRO A 80 -16.10 -11.09 -4.46
C PRO A 80 -16.23 -9.77 -3.69
N LEU A 81 -15.20 -9.43 -2.92
CA LEU A 81 -15.07 -8.12 -2.29
C LEU A 81 -14.53 -7.08 -3.28
N SER A 82 -14.61 -5.82 -2.89
CA SER A 82 -14.00 -4.69 -3.59
C SER A 82 -12.53 -4.97 -3.91
N SER A 83 -12.05 -4.52 -5.08
CA SER A 83 -10.61 -4.56 -5.34
C SER A 83 -9.91 -3.65 -4.32
N PRO A 84 -8.77 -4.08 -3.76
CA PRO A 84 -7.97 -3.19 -2.96
C PRO A 84 -7.34 -2.10 -3.85
N SER A 85 -7.04 -0.97 -3.23
CA SER A 85 -6.39 0.16 -3.86
C SER A 85 -5.10 0.46 -3.11
N PRO A 86 -4.02 0.88 -3.80
CA PRO A 86 -2.81 1.32 -3.14
C PRO A 86 -3.04 2.57 -2.29
N HIS A 87 -2.57 2.52 -1.05
CA HIS A 87 -2.48 3.64 -0.14
C HIS A 87 -1.00 3.97 0.06
N ILE A 88 -0.61 5.21 -0.19
CA ILE A 88 0.72 5.73 0.08
C ILE A 88 0.66 6.44 1.43
N LEU A 89 1.51 5.98 2.35
CA LEU A 89 1.63 6.46 3.71
C LEU A 89 3.09 6.88 3.97
N LEU A 90 3.27 7.85 4.85
CA LEU A 90 4.54 8.08 5.52
C LEU A 90 4.59 7.22 6.78
N LYS A 91 5.56 6.32 6.86
CA LYS A 91 5.85 5.53 8.06
C LYS A 91 6.97 6.21 8.84
N VAL A 92 6.76 6.38 10.13
CA VAL A 92 7.74 6.89 11.09
C VAL A 92 7.96 5.83 12.15
N LYS A 93 9.16 5.24 12.15
CA LYS A 93 9.60 4.35 13.22
C LYS A 93 10.23 5.19 14.31
N ASN A 94 9.76 5.00 15.55
CA ASN A 94 10.38 5.57 16.75
C ASN A 94 11.00 4.42 17.56
N GLU A 95 12.33 4.38 17.64
CA GLU A 95 13.03 3.34 18.41
C GLU A 95 12.98 3.59 19.92
N ASP A 96 12.73 4.84 20.35
CA ASP A 96 12.52 5.23 21.75
C ASP A 96 11.03 5.41 22.04
N PHE A 97 10.32 4.28 22.17
CA PHE A 97 8.87 4.26 22.44
C PHE A 97 8.47 4.94 23.75
N THR A 98 9.40 5.07 24.70
CA THR A 98 9.19 5.71 25.99
C THR A 98 9.13 7.24 25.90
N ASN A 99 9.68 7.84 24.82
CA ASN A 99 9.62 9.26 24.56
C ASN A 99 8.70 9.59 23.38
N GLY A 100 7.47 10.03 23.68
CA GLY A 100 6.84 11.07 22.85
C GLY A 100 6.23 10.66 21.51
N SER A 101 5.66 9.46 21.34
CA SER A 101 4.86 9.17 20.13
C SER A 101 3.78 10.24 19.88
N ASN A 102 3.16 10.77 20.94
CA ASN A 102 2.24 11.90 20.84
C ASN A 102 2.93 13.20 20.37
N SER A 103 4.13 13.52 20.85
CA SER A 103 4.84 14.73 20.43
C SER A 103 5.31 14.67 18.97
N ILE A 104 5.61 13.48 18.45
CA ILE A 104 5.88 13.26 17.02
C ILE A 104 4.61 13.49 16.21
N ILE A 105 3.49 12.90 16.63
CA ILE A 105 2.19 13.12 15.98
C ILE A 105 1.84 14.61 15.96
N ASP A 106 2.00 15.32 17.07
CA ASP A 106 1.72 16.75 17.16
C ASP A 106 2.65 17.56 16.24
N THR A 107 3.93 17.19 16.15
CA THR A 107 4.89 17.82 15.23
C THR A 107 4.45 17.68 13.76
N PHE A 108 3.92 16.53 13.37
CA PHE A 108 3.41 16.31 12.01
C PHE A 108 2.02 16.91 11.77
N LYS A 109 1.19 17.10 12.81
CA LYS A 109 -0.15 17.70 12.69
C LYS A 109 -0.16 19.22 12.70
N GLU A 110 0.76 19.84 13.43
CA GLU A 110 0.75 21.27 13.73
C GLU A 110 1.89 22.05 13.07
N ASN A 111 2.64 21.42 12.14
CA ASN A 111 3.75 22.11 11.49
C ASN A 111 3.27 23.31 10.64
N ILE A 112 3.92 24.45 10.83
CA ILE A 112 3.60 25.66 10.06
C ILE A 112 4.33 25.64 8.71
N ASN A 113 5.50 25.03 8.67
CA ASN A 113 6.38 25.00 7.51
C ASN A 113 6.10 23.78 6.63
N PRO A 114 6.17 23.91 5.29
CA PRO A 114 6.13 22.77 4.39
C PRO A 114 7.23 21.75 4.73
N ILE A 115 6.84 20.48 4.83
CA ILE A 115 7.76 19.37 5.09
C ILE A 115 8.20 18.75 3.77
N ILE A 116 7.26 18.43 2.89
CA ILE A 116 7.56 17.85 1.57
C ILE A 116 6.71 18.46 0.46
N ASN A 117 7.24 18.44 -0.76
CA ASN A 117 6.46 18.49 -1.99
C ASN A 117 6.33 17.06 -2.52
N PHE A 118 5.11 16.53 -2.58
CA PHE A 118 4.82 15.20 -3.08
C PHE A 118 4.23 15.29 -4.49
N GLU A 119 4.75 14.45 -5.38
CA GLU A 119 4.25 14.29 -6.74
C GLU A 119 4.09 12.82 -7.09
N LEU A 120 2.94 12.50 -7.69
CA LEU A 120 2.63 11.16 -8.18
C LEU A 120 2.40 11.22 -9.68
N TYR A 121 3.13 10.39 -10.41
CA TYR A 121 3.05 10.27 -11.86
C TYR A 121 2.61 8.86 -12.25
N LYS A 122 1.77 8.77 -13.29
CA LYS A 122 1.51 7.52 -14.02
C LYS A 122 2.43 7.46 -15.24
N ILE A 123 3.14 6.35 -15.39
CA ILE A 123 3.97 6.10 -16.57
C ILE A 123 3.09 5.45 -17.64
N LYS A 124 3.02 6.07 -18.82
CA LYS A 124 2.24 5.58 -19.98
C LYS A 124 3.02 4.53 -20.77
N ASN A 125 2.32 3.87 -21.69
CA ASN A 125 2.91 2.85 -22.56
C ASN A 125 4.00 3.39 -23.51
N ASP A 126 3.98 4.69 -23.81
CA ASP A 126 5.01 5.39 -24.59
C ASP A 126 6.14 5.93 -23.72
N LEU A 127 6.20 5.53 -22.44
CA LEU A 127 7.15 5.95 -21.42
C LEU A 127 7.05 7.43 -21.02
N THR A 128 6.02 8.15 -21.48
CA THR A 128 5.75 9.50 -20.99
C THR A 128 5.10 9.47 -19.61
N GLU A 129 5.30 10.52 -18.83
CA GLU A 129 4.73 10.65 -17.49
C GLU A 129 3.50 11.57 -17.50
N GLU A 130 2.45 11.14 -16.82
CA GLU A 130 1.26 11.94 -16.54
C GLU A 130 1.20 12.27 -15.06
N LEU A 131 1.19 13.55 -14.72
CA LEU A 131 1.01 13.99 -13.35
C LEU A 131 -0.41 13.66 -12.88
N ILE A 132 -0.53 12.78 -11.90
CA ILE A 132 -1.79 12.40 -11.27
C ILE A 132 -2.11 13.35 -10.12
N GLU A 133 -1.11 13.67 -9.31
CA GLU A 133 -1.29 14.50 -8.12
C GLU A 133 -0.01 15.24 -7.75
N ARG A 134 -0.16 16.49 -7.31
CA ARG A 134 0.90 17.30 -6.70
C ARG A 134 0.36 17.95 -5.43
N LYS A 135 1.08 17.81 -4.31
CA LYS A 135 0.70 18.36 -3.01
C LYS A 135 1.92 18.85 -2.24
N ILE A 136 1.86 20.09 -1.75
CA ILE A 136 2.80 20.58 -0.74
C ILE A 136 2.22 20.23 0.63
N MET A 137 2.87 19.33 1.34
CA MET A 137 2.42 18.83 2.65
C MET A 137 3.13 19.58 3.77
N ARG A 138 2.34 20.32 4.55
CA ARG A 138 2.76 20.94 5.82
C ARG A 138 2.39 20.03 6.98
N ASN A 139 1.16 19.57 6.96
CA ASN A 139 0.57 18.78 8.02
C ASN A 139 0.22 17.42 7.42
N PHE A 140 0.42 16.37 8.21
CA PHE A 140 0.05 15.04 7.81
C PHE A 140 -1.12 14.54 8.66
N GLU A 141 -2.10 13.94 8.00
CA GLU A 141 -3.20 13.29 8.69
C GLU A 141 -2.69 11.99 9.33
N PHE A 142 -2.82 11.90 10.65
CA PHE A 142 -2.47 10.69 11.38
C PHE A 142 -3.42 9.55 11.00
N TYR A 143 -2.86 8.42 10.58
CA TYR A 143 -3.62 7.28 10.06
C TYR A 143 -3.78 6.17 11.10
N THR A 144 -2.67 5.62 11.62
CA THR A 144 -2.70 4.57 12.64
C THR A 144 -1.35 4.38 13.34
N ILE A 145 -1.34 3.59 14.43
CA ILE A 145 -0.12 3.05 15.04
C ILE A 145 -0.15 1.52 14.86
N ASP A 146 0.94 0.93 14.35
CA ASP A 146 1.13 -0.52 14.33
C ASP A 146 2.56 -0.92 14.70
N ASN A 147 2.69 -1.81 15.68
CA ASN A 147 3.97 -2.34 16.18
C ASN A 147 5.03 -1.27 16.44
N GLY A 148 4.61 -0.14 16.98
CA GLY A 148 5.47 0.99 17.26
C GLY A 148 5.88 1.83 16.05
N ASN A 149 5.20 1.69 14.93
CA ASN A 149 5.34 2.58 13.79
C ASN A 149 4.12 3.49 13.73
N LEU A 150 4.38 4.78 13.52
CA LEU A 150 3.35 5.78 13.27
C LEU A 150 3.15 5.90 11.76
N PHE A 151 1.91 5.84 11.32
CA PHE A 151 1.57 5.99 9.91
C PHE A 151 0.80 7.27 9.71
N PHE A 152 1.17 8.00 8.68
CA PHE A 152 0.51 9.22 8.27
C PHE A 152 0.10 9.14 6.81
N TYR A 153 -1.08 9.64 6.49
CA TYR A 153 -1.65 9.54 5.16
C TYR A 153 -1.00 10.54 4.18
N ILE A 154 -0.67 10.07 2.97
CA ILE A 154 -0.25 10.92 1.84
C ILE A 154 -1.34 10.93 0.76
N THR A 155 -1.64 9.76 0.18
CA THR A 155 -2.60 9.66 -0.93
C THR A 155 -3.12 8.24 -1.20
N ASP A 156 -4.28 8.16 -1.84
CA ASP A 156 -4.96 6.97 -2.35
C ASP A 156 -5.38 7.15 -3.83
N GLN A 157 -4.85 8.17 -4.52
CA GLN A 157 -5.34 8.61 -5.84
C GLN A 157 -5.01 7.64 -7.00
N ILE A 158 -4.43 6.49 -6.70
CA ILE A 158 -4.12 5.45 -7.69
C ILE A 158 -5.40 4.67 -7.98
N LYS A 159 -6.09 5.06 -9.07
CA LYS A 159 -7.40 4.47 -9.46
C LYS A 159 -7.33 3.52 -10.66
N GLN A 160 -6.15 3.35 -11.27
CA GLN A 160 -5.96 2.51 -12.45
C GLN A 160 -4.69 1.69 -12.30
N TYR A 161 -4.68 0.46 -12.82
CA TYR A 161 -3.47 -0.35 -12.85
C TYR A 161 -2.42 0.24 -13.80
N GLY A 162 -1.15 -0.01 -13.51
CA GLY A 162 -0.01 0.46 -14.29
C GLY A 162 1.24 0.71 -13.45
N GLN A 163 2.21 1.37 -14.07
CA GLN A 163 3.44 1.77 -13.41
C GLN A 163 3.34 3.23 -12.94
N TYR A 164 3.85 3.49 -11.75
CA TYR A 164 3.77 4.80 -11.10
C TYR A 164 5.14 5.24 -10.61
N ARG A 165 5.42 6.55 -10.68
CA ARG A 165 6.59 7.18 -10.06
C ARG A 165 6.13 8.12 -8.95
N ILE A 166 6.74 7.99 -7.79
CA ILE A 166 6.67 8.95 -6.69
C ILE A 166 7.92 9.81 -6.78
N HIS A 167 7.73 11.12 -6.71
CA HIS A 167 8.79 12.10 -6.54
C HIS A 167 8.49 12.94 -5.31
N ILE A 168 9.47 13.09 -4.43
CA ILE A 168 9.33 13.86 -3.19
C ILE A 168 10.53 14.79 -3.04
N ASP A 169 10.27 16.09 -2.94
CA ASP A 169 11.27 17.06 -2.49
C ASP A 169 11.08 17.34 -0.99
N VAL A 170 12.16 17.27 -0.25
CA VAL A 170 12.19 17.61 1.17
C VAL A 170 12.37 19.12 1.30
N LEU A 171 11.39 19.78 1.93
CA LEU A 171 11.33 21.24 2.04
C LEU A 171 11.75 21.74 3.43
N SER A 172 11.79 20.86 4.43
CA SER A 172 12.05 21.20 5.83
C SER A 172 13.49 20.89 6.26
N ASP A 173 14.02 21.75 7.13
CA ASP A 173 15.26 21.53 7.92
C ASP A 173 14.92 21.53 9.43
N ASP A 174 13.69 21.13 9.80
CA ASP A 174 13.25 21.15 11.19
C ASP A 174 14.03 20.13 12.03
N GLY A 175 14.77 20.64 13.02
CA GLY A 175 15.55 19.82 13.95
C GLY A 175 14.70 18.83 14.76
N LYS A 176 13.38 19.05 14.91
CA LYS A 176 12.48 18.08 15.54
C LYS A 176 12.30 16.79 14.73
N LEU A 177 12.53 16.86 13.41
CA LEU A 177 12.53 15.70 12.51
C LEU A 177 13.91 15.02 12.45
N LYS A 178 14.91 15.60 13.12
CA LYS A 178 16.28 15.08 13.18
C LYS A 178 16.50 14.40 14.53
N GLY A 179 15.94 13.20 14.68
CA GLY A 179 16.20 12.33 15.84
C GLY A 179 16.94 11.08 15.39
N ASP A 180 18.05 10.74 16.05
CA ASP A 180 18.82 9.51 15.76
C ASP A 180 17.99 8.22 15.97
N TYR A 181 16.88 8.34 16.71
CA TYR A 181 15.91 7.28 16.98
C TYR A 181 14.72 7.27 16.01
N LEU A 182 14.68 8.19 15.04
CA LEU A 182 13.61 8.31 14.06
C LEU A 182 14.07 7.82 12.69
N THR A 183 13.30 6.91 12.11
CA THR A 183 13.47 6.48 10.72
C THR A 183 12.20 6.75 9.95
N TYR A 184 12.34 7.32 8.75
CA TYR A 184 11.23 7.65 7.88
C TYR A 184 11.26 6.77 6.64
N SER A 185 10.11 6.25 6.24
CA SER A 185 9.99 5.49 5.00
C SER A 185 8.66 5.78 4.31
N ILE A 186 8.68 5.80 2.98
CA ILE A 186 7.48 5.75 2.17
C ILE A 186 6.98 4.31 2.19
N TYR A 187 5.76 4.16 2.67
CA TYR A 187 5.11 2.88 2.86
C TYR A 187 3.89 2.78 1.95
N ILE A 188 3.86 1.79 1.07
CA ILE A 188 2.77 1.57 0.13
C ILE A 188 2.10 0.24 0.46
N GLU A 189 0.82 0.28 0.83
CA GLU A 189 0.02 -0.90 1.13
C GLU A 189 -1.18 -1.02 0.19
N GLN A 190 -1.70 -2.25 0.05
CA GLN A 190 -3.00 -2.47 -0.58
C GLN A 190 -4.08 -2.41 0.51
N LYS A 191 -5.07 -1.52 0.33
CA LYS A 191 -6.20 -1.41 1.26
C LYS A 191 -7.52 -1.66 0.55
N PHE A 192 -8.37 -2.49 1.16
CA PHE A 192 -9.75 -2.66 0.72
C PHE A 192 -10.56 -1.42 1.05
N VAL A 193 -11.03 -0.73 0.01
CA VAL A 193 -12.00 0.36 0.17
C VAL A 193 -13.31 -0.26 0.68
N LYS A 194 -13.76 0.19 1.85
CA LYS A 194 -15.03 -0.23 2.46
C LYS A 194 -16.23 0.23 1.64
#